data_AF-A0A833PEG8-F1
#
_entry.id   AF-A0A833PEG8-F1
#
_cell.length_a   1.000
_cell.length_b   1.000
_cell.length_c   1.000
_cell.angle_alpha   90.00
_cell.angle_beta   90.00
_cell.angle_gamma   90.00
#
_symmetry.space_group_name_H-M   'P 1'
#
loop_
_entity.id
_entity.type
_entity.pdbx_description
1 polymer ?
#
loop_
_entity_poly.entity_id
_entity_poly.type
_entity_poly.pdbx_seq_one_letter_code
_entity_poly.pdbx_strand_id
1 'polypeptide(L)'
;MNKIMYVTLISLSTLSTTSFGCEPASIEWDGFYETYDLNKNNTLELNEFLKVKDFAPYPWPDDRQFQGKDKNIKLFKYLDENQDAKLTQDEFFKIYNVLLNPCADWPHKPKWKFW
;
A
#
# COMPACT_ATOMS: atom_id res chain seq x y z
N MET A 1 20.71 67.18 -19.58
CA MET A 1 20.82 66.67 -18.18
C MET A 1 19.88 65.49 -18.05
N ASN A 2 20.47 64.29 -17.97
CA ASN A 2 19.78 63.01 -18.05
C ASN A 2 19.08 62.68 -16.74
N LYS A 3 17.78 62.37 -16.78
CA LYS A 3 17.08 61.74 -15.65
C LYS A 3 17.18 60.22 -15.82
N ILE A 4 18.02 59.61 -14.99
CA ILE A 4 18.21 58.16 -14.94
C ILE A 4 16.97 57.57 -14.25
N MET A 5 16.22 56.75 -14.98
CA MET A 5 15.12 55.95 -14.47
C MET A 5 15.69 54.79 -13.64
N TYR A 6 15.39 54.74 -12.34
CA TYR A 6 15.65 53.56 -11.52
C TYR A 6 14.45 52.61 -11.63
N VAL A 7 14.62 51.51 -12.36
CA VAL A 7 13.69 50.38 -12.35
C VAL A 7 14.20 49.39 -11.30
N THR A 8 13.59 49.39 -10.13
CA THR A 8 13.82 48.39 -9.09
C THR A 8 13.12 47.09 -9.51
N LEU A 9 13.89 46.18 -10.11
CA LEU A 9 13.48 44.80 -10.35
C LEU A 9 13.44 44.05 -9.01
N ILE A 10 12.25 43.95 -8.41
CA ILE A 10 12.03 43.05 -7.27
C ILE A 10 11.84 41.63 -7.85
N SER A 11 12.92 40.86 -7.90
CA SER A 11 12.87 39.43 -8.24
C SER A 11 12.20 38.67 -7.08
N LEU A 12 10.92 38.34 -7.26
CA LEU A 12 10.15 37.53 -6.31
C LEU A 12 10.55 36.06 -6.50
N SER A 13 11.56 35.60 -5.75
CA SER A 13 11.91 34.19 -5.67
C SER A 13 10.82 33.45 -4.90
N THR A 14 9.98 32.71 -5.62
CA THR A 14 9.01 31.79 -5.03
C THR A 14 9.75 30.69 -4.29
N LEU A 15 9.67 30.68 -2.96
CA LEU A 15 10.06 29.51 -2.17
C LEU A 15 9.11 28.37 -2.54
N SER A 16 9.60 27.43 -3.36
CA SER A 16 8.90 26.17 -3.61
C SER A 16 8.84 25.39 -2.30
N THR A 17 7.72 25.45 -1.60
CA THR A 17 7.43 24.52 -0.50
C THR A 17 7.30 23.12 -1.09
N THR A 18 8.31 22.28 -0.92
CA THR A 18 8.17 20.86 -1.23
C THR A 18 7.23 20.26 -0.20
N SER A 19 6.03 19.88 -0.63
CA SER A 19 5.15 19.05 0.18
C SER A 19 5.65 17.62 0.07
N PHE A 20 6.22 17.08 1.13
CA PHE A 20 6.37 15.63 1.23
C PHE A 20 4.96 15.06 1.36
N GLY A 21 4.60 14.06 0.57
CA GLY A 21 3.36 13.30 0.71
C GLY A 21 3.69 11.89 1.14
N CYS A 22 2.80 11.25 1.88
CA CYS A 22 2.85 9.81 2.07
C CYS A 22 1.91 9.18 1.05
N GLU A 23 2.47 8.47 0.08
CA GLU A 23 1.71 7.65 -0.86
C GLU A 23 1.91 6.18 -0.47
N PRO A 24 0.83 5.42 -0.20
CA PRO A 24 0.96 4.01 0.13
C PRO A 24 1.54 3.28 -1.08
N ALA A 25 2.67 2.60 -0.90
CA ALA A 25 3.29 1.84 -1.96
C ALA A 25 2.37 0.69 -2.39
N SER A 26 2.20 0.46 -3.68
CA SER A 26 1.41 -0.67 -4.18
C SER A 26 2.16 -1.99 -3.98
N ILE A 27 1.41 -3.08 -3.84
CA ILE A 27 1.97 -4.43 -3.97
C ILE A 27 2.52 -4.60 -5.39
N GLU A 28 3.71 -5.18 -5.51
CA GLU A 28 4.32 -5.54 -6.80
C GLU A 28 3.72 -6.89 -7.23
N TRP A 29 2.64 -6.80 -8.02
CA TRP A 29 1.81 -7.96 -8.34
C TRP A 29 2.53 -8.98 -9.21
N ASP A 30 3.37 -8.55 -10.16
CA ASP A 30 4.02 -9.48 -11.09
C ASP A 30 4.97 -10.40 -10.34
N GLY A 31 5.81 -9.86 -9.46
CA GLY A 31 6.68 -10.65 -8.58
C GLY A 31 5.91 -11.46 -7.53
N PHE A 32 4.75 -10.97 -7.07
CA PHE A 32 3.89 -11.74 -6.18
C PHE A 32 3.35 -13.00 -6.87
N TYR A 33 2.81 -12.87 -8.09
CA TYR A 33 2.36 -14.02 -8.89
C TYR A 33 3.54 -14.92 -9.27
N GLU A 34 4.69 -14.38 -9.68
CA GLU A 34 5.89 -15.18 -9.96
C GLU A 34 6.32 -16.04 -8.77
N THR A 35 6.12 -15.54 -7.55
CA THR A 35 6.50 -16.24 -6.31
C THR A 35 5.49 -17.32 -5.91
N TYR A 36 4.19 -17.05 -6.06
CA TYR A 36 3.14 -17.86 -5.44
C TYR A 36 2.24 -18.62 -6.41
N ASP A 37 2.02 -18.16 -7.64
CA ASP A 37 1.32 -18.92 -8.70
C ASP A 37 2.29 -19.92 -9.31
N LEU A 38 2.35 -21.10 -8.69
CA LEU A 38 3.34 -22.14 -9.00
C LEU A 38 2.96 -22.92 -10.25
N ASN A 39 1.65 -23.03 -10.51
CA ASN A 39 1.14 -23.74 -11.67
C ASN A 39 1.02 -22.84 -12.91
N LYS A 40 1.19 -21.51 -12.76
CA LYS A 40 1.19 -20.47 -13.80
C LYS A 40 -0.13 -20.38 -14.54
N ASN A 41 -1.24 -20.46 -13.82
CA ASN A 41 -2.58 -20.36 -14.38
C ASN A 41 -3.24 -18.99 -14.18
N ASN A 42 -2.48 -18.00 -13.69
CA ASN A 42 -2.89 -16.62 -13.43
C ASN A 42 -3.99 -16.52 -12.36
N THR A 43 -4.11 -17.54 -11.51
CA THR A 43 -4.97 -17.54 -10.33
C THR A 43 -4.18 -18.06 -9.14
N LEU A 44 -4.65 -17.80 -7.93
CA LEU A 44 -4.04 -18.36 -6.74
C LEU A 44 -4.98 -19.35 -6.09
N GLU A 45 -4.57 -20.60 -6.05
CA GLU A 45 -5.31 -21.65 -5.35
C GLU A 45 -4.96 -21.68 -3.86
N LEU A 46 -5.81 -22.33 -3.06
CA LEU A 46 -5.60 -22.38 -1.61
C LEU A 46 -4.23 -22.95 -1.22
N ASN A 47 -3.78 -24.02 -1.87
CA ASN A 47 -2.48 -24.67 -1.62
C ASN A 47 -1.28 -23.73 -1.89
N GLU A 48 -1.40 -22.83 -2.86
CA GLU A 48 -0.44 -21.79 -3.18
C GLU A 48 -0.51 -20.66 -2.16
N PHE A 49 -1.71 -20.17 -1.88
CA PHE A 49 -1.97 -19.09 -0.95
C PHE A 49 -1.56 -19.41 0.49
N LEU A 50 -1.58 -20.69 0.89
CA LEU A 50 -1.06 -21.15 2.18
C LEU A 50 0.42 -20.81 2.42
N LYS A 51 1.18 -20.52 1.35
CA LYS A 51 2.61 -20.16 1.43
C LYS A 51 2.85 -18.67 1.62
N VAL A 52 1.83 -17.84 1.42
CA VAL A 52 1.92 -16.38 1.53
C VAL A 52 2.19 -16.00 2.98
N LYS A 53 3.25 -15.21 3.20
CA LYS A 53 3.66 -14.74 4.53
C LYS A 53 3.23 -13.31 4.80
N ASP A 54 3.29 -12.47 3.78
CA ASP A 54 3.01 -11.04 3.77
C ASP A 54 2.65 -10.59 2.35
N PHE A 55 2.40 -9.28 2.19
CA PHE A 55 2.03 -8.65 0.94
C PHE A 55 2.94 -7.45 0.70
N ALA A 56 4.26 -7.69 0.67
CA ALA A 56 5.26 -6.64 0.56
C ALA A 56 4.85 -5.53 -0.43
N PRO A 57 4.85 -4.26 0.00
CA PRO A 57 5.44 -3.73 1.24
C PRO A 57 4.57 -3.82 2.50
N TYR A 58 3.36 -4.36 2.40
CA TYR A 58 2.44 -4.48 3.53
C TYR A 58 2.72 -5.73 4.37
N PRO A 59 2.67 -5.62 5.70
CA PRO A 59 2.63 -6.79 6.56
C PRO A 59 1.31 -7.54 6.38
N TRP A 60 1.25 -8.76 6.92
CA TRP A 60 0.00 -9.50 7.04
C TRP A 60 -1.08 -8.66 7.79
N PRO A 61 -2.36 -8.71 7.38
CA PRO A 61 -3.44 -7.95 8.03
C PRO A 61 -3.49 -8.14 9.55
N ASP A 62 -3.57 -7.06 10.34
CA ASP A 62 -3.63 -7.12 11.82
C ASP A 62 -5.04 -7.44 12.37
N ASP A 63 -6.04 -7.58 11.49
CA ASP A 63 -7.38 -7.96 11.89
C ASP A 63 -7.36 -9.36 12.54
N ARG A 64 -7.93 -9.46 13.75
CA ARG A 64 -8.01 -10.68 14.56
C ARG A 64 -8.60 -11.87 13.80
N GLN A 65 -9.51 -11.63 12.85
CA GLN A 65 -10.09 -12.71 12.06
C GLN A 65 -9.06 -13.38 11.15
N PHE A 66 -8.03 -12.65 10.70
CA PHE A 66 -6.95 -13.17 9.86
C PHE A 66 -5.69 -13.48 10.67
N GLN A 67 -5.83 -13.86 11.95
CA GLN A 67 -4.71 -14.26 12.80
C GLN A 67 -4.80 -15.75 13.20
N GLY A 68 -3.70 -16.30 13.68
CA GLY A 68 -3.61 -17.70 14.13
C GLY A 68 -3.16 -18.70 13.07
N LYS A 69 -3.30 -20.00 13.37
CA LYS A 69 -2.79 -21.10 12.52
C LYS A 69 -3.50 -21.22 11.17
N ASP A 70 -4.76 -20.80 11.11
CA ASP A 70 -5.62 -20.89 9.94
C ASP A 70 -5.78 -19.55 9.21
N LYS A 71 -4.92 -18.57 9.51
CA LYS A 71 -5.00 -17.21 8.96
C LYS A 71 -5.11 -17.17 7.43
N ASN A 72 -4.30 -17.94 6.73
CA ASN A 72 -4.29 -18.00 5.26
C ASN A 72 -5.61 -18.56 4.73
N ILE A 73 -6.16 -19.60 5.36
CA ILE A 73 -7.44 -20.22 4.95
C ILE A 73 -8.58 -19.22 5.13
N LYS A 74 -8.60 -18.50 6.25
CA LYS A 74 -9.64 -17.49 6.53
C LYS A 74 -9.58 -16.33 5.55
N LEU A 75 -8.37 -15.81 5.27
CA LEU A 75 -8.19 -14.71 4.33
C LEU A 75 -8.51 -15.15 2.90
N PHE A 76 -8.12 -16.36 2.50
CA PHE A 76 -8.48 -16.92 1.20
C PHE A 76 -9.99 -16.96 1.01
N LYS A 77 -10.72 -17.55 1.97
CA LYS A 77 -12.20 -17.63 1.91
C LYS A 77 -12.89 -16.27 1.94
N TYR A 78 -12.24 -15.27 2.53
CA TYR A 78 -12.75 -13.90 2.54
C TYR A 78 -12.63 -13.24 1.17
N LEU A 79 -11.55 -13.55 0.42
CA LEU A 79 -11.30 -12.98 -0.91
C LEU A 79 -12.03 -13.76 -2.03
N ASP A 80 -12.20 -15.07 -1.87
CA ASP A 80 -12.88 -15.98 -2.81
C ASP A 80 -14.41 -15.77 -2.76
N GLU A 81 -14.87 -14.70 -3.41
CA GLU A 81 -16.27 -14.29 -3.39
C GLU A 81 -17.18 -15.24 -4.17
N ASN A 82 -16.69 -15.77 -5.29
CA ASN A 82 -17.46 -16.66 -6.13
C ASN A 82 -17.42 -18.13 -5.65
N GLN A 83 -16.56 -18.43 -4.67
CA GLN A 83 -16.37 -19.73 -4.03
C GLN A 83 -15.92 -20.83 -5.00
N ASP A 84 -15.15 -20.47 -6.02
CA ASP A 84 -14.61 -21.41 -7.01
C ASP A 84 -13.24 -21.99 -6.63
N ALA A 85 -12.78 -21.70 -5.40
CA ALA A 85 -11.56 -22.20 -4.79
C ALA A 85 -10.25 -21.73 -5.46
N LYS A 86 -10.32 -20.61 -6.19
CA LYS A 86 -9.16 -19.89 -6.74
C LYS A 86 -9.40 -18.39 -6.59
N LEU A 87 -8.34 -17.62 -6.46
CA LEU A 87 -8.41 -16.17 -6.42
C LEU A 87 -7.97 -15.61 -7.77
N THR A 88 -8.89 -14.96 -8.45
CA THR A 88 -8.58 -14.12 -9.60
C THR A 88 -7.95 -12.80 -9.15
N GLN A 89 -7.31 -12.09 -10.07
CA GLN A 89 -6.73 -10.78 -9.77
C GLN A 89 -7.77 -9.79 -9.21
N ASP A 90 -8.99 -9.79 -9.74
CA ASP A 90 -10.08 -8.90 -9.31
C ASP A 90 -10.55 -9.21 -7.88
N GLU A 91 -10.62 -10.49 -7.51
CA GLU A 91 -10.91 -10.93 -6.14
C GLU A 91 -9.77 -10.54 -5.19
N PHE A 92 -8.54 -10.76 -5.64
CA PHE A 92 -7.36 -10.50 -4.83
C PHE A 92 -7.16 -9.02 -4.53
N PHE A 93 -7.53 -8.12 -5.45
CA PHE A 93 -7.46 -6.66 -5.22
C PHE A 93 -8.22 -6.21 -3.97
N LYS A 94 -9.19 -6.99 -3.49
CA LYS A 94 -9.94 -6.69 -2.25
C LYS A 94 -9.11 -6.84 -0.99
N ILE A 95 -7.89 -7.36 -1.09
CA ILE A 95 -6.92 -7.39 0.01
C ILE A 95 -6.66 -5.99 0.59
N TYR A 96 -6.74 -4.93 -0.23
CA TYR A 96 -6.56 -3.56 0.25
C TYR A 96 -7.65 -3.09 1.23
N ASN A 97 -8.78 -3.80 1.33
CA ASN A 97 -9.80 -3.52 2.34
C ASN A 97 -9.36 -3.92 3.76
N VAL A 98 -8.39 -4.84 3.86
CA VAL A 98 -7.93 -5.41 5.14
C VAL A 98 -6.47 -5.05 5.45
N LEU A 99 -5.71 -4.59 4.46
CA LEU A 99 -4.37 -4.05 4.67
C LEU A 99 -4.46 -2.65 5.27
N LEU A 100 -3.66 -2.42 6.31
CA LEU A 100 -3.54 -1.11 6.91
C LEU A 100 -2.82 -0.17 5.93
N ASN A 101 -3.45 0.98 5.63
CA ASN A 101 -2.80 2.03 4.87
C ASN A 101 -1.64 2.61 5.71
N PRO A 102 -0.36 2.44 5.30
CA PRO A 102 0.79 2.92 6.06
C PRO A 102 0.82 4.44 6.22
N CYS A 103 0.04 5.17 5.41
CA CYS A 103 -0.09 6.61 5.43
C CYS A 103 -1.31 7.13 6.21
N ALA A 104 -2.15 6.25 6.79
CA ALA A 104 -3.39 6.66 7.46
C ALA A 104 -3.16 7.68 8.59
N ASP A 105 -2.03 7.59 9.28
CA ASP A 105 -1.65 8.47 10.41
C ASP A 105 -0.58 9.52 10.04
N TRP A 106 -0.43 9.83 8.75
CA TRP A 106 0.54 10.82 8.28
C TRP A 106 -0.08 12.24 8.14
N PRO A 107 0.63 13.33 8.51
CA PRO A 107 1.93 13.36 9.13
C PRO A 107 1.85 12.95 10.61
N HIS A 108 2.79 12.11 11.04
CA HIS A 108 2.86 11.69 12.44
C HIS A 108 3.00 12.91 13.35
N LYS A 109 1.99 13.20 14.16
CA LYS A 109 2.09 14.25 15.18
C LYS A 109 3.16 13.82 16.18
N PRO A 110 4.24 14.60 16.40
CA PRO A 110 5.25 14.24 17.39
C PRO A 110 4.58 14.16 18.76
N LYS A 111 4.70 13.00 19.42
CA LYS A 111 4.27 12.81 20.81
C LYS A 111 5.28 13.51 21.73
N TRP A 112 5.25 14.84 21.77
CA TRP A 112 5.92 15.58 22.84
C TRP A 112 5.19 15.27 24.14
N LYS A 113 5.72 14.34 24.93
CA LYS A 113 5.38 14.21 26.35
C LYS A 113 6.23 15.23 27.11
N PHE A 114 5.65 16.39 27.42
CA PHE A 114 6.16 17.20 28.51
C PHE A 114 5.81 16.47 29.80
N TRP A 115 6.84 15.94 30.47
CA TRP A 115 6.77 15.47 31.84
C TRP A 115 7.07 16.64 32.76
#